data_AF-A0A662VSA3-F1
#
_entry.id   AF-A0A662VSA3-F1
#
_cell.length_a   1.000
_cell.length_b   1.000
_cell.length_c   1.000
_cell.angle_alpha   90.00
_cell.angle_beta   90.00
_cell.angle_gamma   90.00
#
_symmetry.space_group_name_H-M   'P 1'
#
loop_
_entity.id
_entity.type
_entity.pdbx_description
1 polymer ?
#
loop_
_entity_poly.entity_id
_entity_poly.type
_entity_poly.pdbx_seq_one_letter_code
_entity_poly.pdbx_strand_id
1 'polypeptide(L)' 'MVIEEILEQKKKFEKVLSKYGVKELEKIERKIERGELSEYPTYEGFLSVFALRSSIITILGSVEYGKESDQL' A
#
# COMPACT_ATOMS: atom_id res chain seq x y z
N MET A 1 17.02 -9.64 3.75
CA MET A 1 16.85 -8.20 3.48
C MET A 1 15.58 -7.89 2.69
N VAL A 2 15.41 -8.27 1.43
CA VAL A 2 14.22 -7.82 0.66
C VAL A 2 12.87 -8.31 1.20
N ILE A 3 12.81 -9.55 1.71
CA ILE A 3 11.57 -10.11 2.27
C ILE A 3 11.13 -9.38 3.56
N GLU A 4 12.08 -8.97 4.41
CA GLU A 4 11.78 -8.27 5.66
C GLU A 4 11.21 -6.87 5.38
N GLU A 5 11.77 -6.19 4.38
CA GLU A 5 11.33 -4.87 3.93
C GLU A 5 9.91 -4.92 3.35
N ILE A 6 9.60 -5.95 2.55
CA ILE A 6 8.23 -6.20 2.05
C ILE A 6 7.27 -6.47 3.20
N LEU A 7 7.67 -7.28 4.19
CA LEU A 7 6.84 -7.59 5.35
C LEU A 7 6.56 -6.35 6.21
N GLU A 8 7.54 -5.47 6.37
CA GLU A 8 7.37 -4.21 7.10
C GLU A 8 6.44 -3.24 6.36
N GLN A 9 6.59 -3.10 5.05
CA GLN A 9 5.69 -2.28 4.24
C GLN A 9 4.26 -2.83 4.26
N LYS A 10 4.09 -4.16 4.21
CA LYS A 10 2.78 -4.80 4.35
C LYS A 10 2.12 -4.51 5.71
N LYS A 11 2.88 -4.61 6.81
CA LYS A 11 2.37 -4.24 8.15
C LYS A 11 1.96 -2.78 8.25
N LYS A 12 2.74 -1.87 7.67
CA LYS A 12 2.38 -0.43 7.61
C LYS A 12 1.09 -0.22 6.83
N PHE A 13 0.94 -0.89 5.68
CA PHE A 13 -0.27 -0.85 4.86
C PHE A 13 -1.50 -1.35 5.63
N GLU A 14 -1.42 -2.51 6.27
CA GLU A 14 -2.52 -3.07 7.08
C GLU A 14 -2.92 -2.16 8.26
N LYS A 15 -1.93 -1.52 8.90
CA LYS A 15 -2.18 -0.58 10.00
C LYS A 15 -2.98 0.64 9.53
N VAL A 16 -2.68 1.18 8.34
CA VAL A 16 -3.45 2.32 7.83
C VAL A 16 -4.85 1.91 7.39
N LEU A 17 -5.01 0.78 6.71
CA LEU A 17 -6.35 0.27 6.38
C LEU A 17 -7.22 0.06 7.64
N SER A 18 -6.62 -0.48 8.70
CA SER A 18 -7.29 -0.69 9.98
C SER A 18 -7.73 0.63 10.64
N LYS A 19 -6.95 1.71 10.51
CA LYS A 19 -7.31 3.05 11.02
C LYS A 19 -8.64 3.55 10.42
N TYR A 20 -8.93 3.19 9.18
CA TYR A 20 -10.16 3.58 8.48
C TYR A 20 -11.25 2.48 8.52
N GLY A 21 -11.01 1.39 9.25
CA GLY A 21 -11.94 0.27 9.36
C GLY A 21 -12.25 -0.38 8.01
N VAL A 22 -11.26 -0.45 7.11
CA VAL A 22 -11.39 -1.05 5.79
C VAL A 22 -10.38 -2.18 5.60
N LYS A 23 -10.60 -3.00 4.59
CA LYS A 23 -9.68 -4.08 4.17
C LYS A 23 -9.03 -3.83 2.81
N GLU A 24 -9.51 -2.83 2.07
CA GLU A 24 -9.11 -2.50 0.70
C GLU A 24 -9.02 -0.99 0.56
N LEU A 25 -8.12 -0.55 -0.32
CA LEU A 25 -7.86 0.88 -0.55
C LEU A 25 -9.07 1.56 -1.18
N GLU A 26 -9.72 0.91 -2.15
CA GLU A 26 -10.89 1.43 -2.87
C GLU A 26 -12.12 1.61 -1.96
N LYS A 27 -12.10 1.05 -0.75
CA LYS A 27 -13.14 1.28 0.26
C LYS A 27 -12.93 2.59 1.01
N ILE A 28 -11.70 3.11 1.07
CA ILE A 28 -11.44 4.45 1.64
C ILE A 28 -12.00 5.52 0.71
N GLU A 29 -11.70 5.43 -0.60
CA GLU A 29 -12.24 6.34 -1.62
C GLU A 29 -13.77 6.37 -1.58
N ARG A 30 -14.41 5.18 -1.62
CA ARG A 30 -15.88 5.09 -1.55
C ARG A 30 -16.48 5.65 -0.26
N LYS A 31 -15.78 5.56 0.87
CA LYS A 31 -16.23 6.18 2.13
C LYS A 31 -16.11 7.70 2.10
N ILE A 32 -15.06 8.24 1.46
CA ILE A 32 -14.91 9.70 1.24
C ILE A 32 -16.04 10.19 0.31
N GLU A 33 -16.27 9.53 -0.82
CA GLU A 33 -17.32 9.89 -1.78
C GLU A 33 -18.73 9.90 -1.17
N ARG A 34 -18.99 8.99 -0.22
CA ARG A 34 -20.26 8.90 0.51
C ARG A 34 -20.38 9.90 1.67
N GLY A 35 -19.32 10.63 1.98
CA GLY A 35 -19.25 11.52 3.14
C GLY A 35 -19.14 10.79 4.49
N GLU A 36 -18.88 9.48 4.49
CA GLU A 36 -18.66 8.68 5.70
C GLU A 36 -17.28 8.97 6.33
N LEU A 37 -16.32 9.40 5.53
CA LEU A 37 -15.03 9.94 5.97
C LEU A 37 -14.89 11.36 5.45
N SER A 38 -14.43 12.27 6.31
CA SER A 38 -14.09 13.62 5.88
C SER A 38 -12.94 13.57 4.87
N GLU A 39 -13.08 14.24 3.74
CA GLU A 39 -12.08 14.24 2.66
C GLU A 39 -10.71 14.72 3.17
N TYR A 40 -10.69 15.74 4.04
CA TYR A 40 -9.49 16.15 4.77
C TYR A 40 -9.61 15.81 6.26
N PRO A 41 -8.63 15.12 6.88
CA PRO A 41 -7.30 14.75 6.39
C PRO A 41 -7.22 13.33 5.78
N THR A 42 -8.36 12.71 5.43
CA THR A 42 -8.40 11.31 4.99
C THR A 42 -7.68 11.09 3.66
N TYR A 43 -7.76 12.04 2.73
CA TYR A 43 -7.12 11.95 1.42
C TYR A 43 -5.58 11.96 1.52
N GLU A 44 -5.00 12.74 2.42
CA GLU A 44 -3.55 12.68 2.66
C GLU A 44 -3.12 11.34 3.26
N GLY A 45 -3.92 10.81 4.19
CA GLY A 45 -3.75 9.45 4.69
C GLY A 45 -3.80 8.44 3.55
N PHE A 46 -4.78 8.54 2.67
CA PHE A 46 -4.95 7.68 1.49
C PHE A 46 -3.73 7.71 0.55
N LEU A 47 -3.21 8.90 0.21
CA LEU A 47 -2.02 9.04 -0.64
C LEU A 47 -0.80 8.36 -0.04
N SER A 48 -0.63 8.42 1.29
CA SER A 48 0.46 7.72 1.96
C SER A 48 0.36 6.19 1.81
N VAL A 49 -0.86 5.65 1.82
CA VAL A 49 -1.10 4.21 1.60
C VAL A 49 -0.89 3.82 0.14
N PHE A 50 -1.28 4.70 -0.79
CA PHE A 50 -1.03 4.49 -2.21
C PHE A 50 0.47 4.43 -2.52
N ALA A 51 1.26 5.34 -1.94
CA ALA A 51 2.71 5.32 -2.06
C ALA A 51 3.34 4.02 -1.51
N LEU A 52 2.83 3.51 -0.38
CA LEU A 52 3.26 2.22 0.16
C LEU A 52 2.97 1.06 -0.80
N ARG A 53 1.77 1.02 -1.41
CA ARG A 53 1.41 0.00 -2.41
C ARG A 53 2.36 0.03 -3.60
N SER A 54 2.62 1.21 -4.16
CA SER A 54 3.55 1.37 -5.28
C SER A 54 4.96 0.92 -4.91
N SER A 55 5.45 1.24 -3.71
CA SER A 55 6.76 0.77 -3.25
C SER A 55 6.86 -0.75 -3.19
N ILE A 56 5.83 -1.44 -2.69
CA ILE A 56 5.80 -2.91 -2.63
C ILE A 56 5.88 -3.50 -4.05
N ILE A 57 5.12 -2.95 -5.00
CA ILE A 57 5.10 -3.40 -6.39
C ILE A 57 6.47 -3.22 -7.04
N THR A 58 7.10 -2.06 -6.86
CA THR A 58 8.44 -1.80 -7.40
C THR A 58 9.48 -2.79 -6.86
N ILE A 59 9.48 -3.04 -5.55
CA ILE A 59 10.41 -4.00 -4.92
C ILE A 59 10.18 -5.41 -5.46
N LEU A 60 8.93 -5.85 -5.56
CA LEU A 60 8.60 -7.17 -6.12
C LEU A 60 9.06 -7.31 -7.57
N GLY A 61 8.83 -6.28 -8.40
CA GLY A 61 9.33 -6.25 -9.77
C GLY A 61 10.85 -6.36 -9.83
N SER A 62 11.58 -5.58 -9.03
CA SER A 62 13.05 -5.67 -8.98
C SER A 62 13.58 -7.05 -8.55
N VAL A 63 12.83 -7.78 -7.70
CA VAL A 63 13.17 -9.16 -7.32
C VAL A 63 12.92 -10.15 -8.46
N GLU A 64 11.87 -9.97 -9.25
CA GLU A 64 11.58 -10.81 -10.42
C GLU A 64 12.64 -10.60 -11.52
N TYR A 65 12.98 -9.35 -11.84
CA TYR A 65 14.02 -9.02 -12.83
C TYR A 65 15.41 -9.54 -12.44
N GLY A 66 15.76 -9.51 -11.14
CA GLY A 66 17.04 -10.05 -10.65
C GLY A 66 17.15 -11.58 -10.76
N LYS A 67 16.02 -12.30 -10.77
CA LYS A 67 16.02 -13.77 -10.93
C LYS A 67 16.15 -14.22 -12.38
N GLU A 68 15.66 -13.43 -13.34
CA GLU A 68 15.78 -13.74 -14.77
C GLU A 68 17.19 -13.46 -15.32
N SER A 69 17.92 -12.53 -14.72
CA SER A 69 19.28 -12.17 -15.15
C SER A 69 20.37 -13.13 -14.64
N ASP A 70 20.11 -13.90 -13.58
CA ASP A 70 21.01 -14.94 -13.06
C ASP A 70 20.89 -16.30 -13.81
N GLN A 71 19.97 -16.43 -14.77
CA GLN A 71 19.73 -17.66 -15.56
C GLN A 71 20.30 -17.61 -17.00
N LEU A 72 21.03 -16.55 -17.36
CA LEU A 72 21.69 -16.37 -18.65
C LEU A 72 23.21 -16.50 -18.56
#